data_AF-A0A6P1F465-F1
#
_entry.id   AF-A0A6P1F465-F1
#
_cell.length_a   1.000
_cell.length_b   1.000
_cell.length_c   1.000
_cell.angle_alpha   90.00
_cell.angle_beta   90.00
_cell.angle_gamma   90.00
#
_symmetry.space_group_name_H-M   'P 1'
#
loop_
_entity.id
_entity.type
_entity.pdbx_description
1 polymer ?
#
loop_
_entity_poly.entity_id
_entity_poly.type
_entity_poly.pdbx_seq_one_letter_code
_entity_poly.pdbx_strand_id
1 'polypeptide(L)'
;MTRTLAGILTATTGSRWSRVRSGIVLGVVAVILGATAASAAPVRTGVDDFRFSDYSAVFRLGRDDEGHSTLTTTETFVAEFPADQNRGMQRAIPLDYEGHPTDVRLISVTDEDGTPRPVETESEDGILLVTSAAEDYVSGSRTYVFTYTQRNVTLPASGTGSGQDEFYWDANGTAWRQPFDRYLVRVELEDGLAAAATGTASCYRGAAGSTDGCSLTADGGVVTATGADLAAGENVTVAIGFAPGTFTPRDDSYLASGWSWLQLAGVLLALGALVAAVRRRTTVLRDAPGRPTVIAEYEPPTAGIFLSAVLRGKTAKAPAAAFVDAAVRGLVRIEEAEGTRRRPAFVLRVEDPAARRYRRSLPPPAEDDQRFLDIAFGPSPRPGEVRDLSEKDKVFGKEVSAFLTALPARATEAGLRRPGTVGGSVLVIGAAVLGLMAGFVGGVILLDQAYGGALPLILLLLVLVAGVVSTVLVSKVPLTAAGAELRDHLAGLELYIRLAEKDRLAMLQSPAGAERRREGSVDVVEVTERLLPWAVLLGLESRWAEALALAYERAGADPVWYSGTGGFQAAAFAGSVASFSSSASSFVGSSSSSSSGGAGGGGSSGGGGGGGGGGGV
;
A
#
# COMPACT_ATOMS: atom_id res chain seq x y z
N MET A 1 59.61 -23.24 20.16
CA MET A 1 59.14 -24.28 21.09
C MET A 1 57.75 -24.74 20.64
N THR A 2 57.59 -26.06 20.46
CA THR A 2 56.35 -26.85 20.65
C THR A 2 54.98 -26.23 20.31
N ARG A 3 54.30 -26.66 19.22
CA ARG A 3 53.48 -27.90 19.06
C ARG A 3 52.00 -27.70 19.46
N THR A 4 51.10 -27.85 18.47
CA THR A 4 49.90 -28.76 18.42
C THR A 4 48.85 -28.74 19.54
N LEU A 5 47.54 -29.06 19.42
CA LEU A 5 46.62 -29.72 18.44
C LEU A 5 45.20 -29.08 18.66
N ALA A 6 44.33 -28.86 17.67
CA ALA A 6 43.36 -29.75 16.99
C ALA A 6 42.04 -30.10 17.74
N GLY A 7 40.96 -30.34 16.98
CA GLY A 7 39.58 -30.68 17.43
C GLY A 7 38.55 -29.69 16.85
N ILE A 8 37.92 -29.89 15.69
CA ILE A 8 36.94 -30.91 15.22
C ILE A 8 35.51 -30.69 15.76
N LEU A 9 34.58 -30.66 14.79
CA LEU A 9 33.12 -30.54 14.84
C LEU A 9 32.38 -31.37 15.92
N THR A 10 31.27 -30.83 16.44
CA THR A 10 29.90 -31.32 16.15
C THR A 10 28.84 -30.33 16.68
N ALA A 11 27.61 -30.43 16.18
CA ALA A 11 26.48 -29.56 16.54
C ALA A 11 25.55 -30.20 17.59
N THR A 12 24.79 -29.38 18.34
CA THR A 12 23.30 -29.43 18.43
C THR A 12 22.72 -28.55 19.56
N THR A 13 21.58 -27.91 19.26
CA THR A 13 20.44 -27.51 20.12
C THR A 13 20.60 -27.19 21.63
N GLY A 14 20.08 -26.03 22.06
CA GLY A 14 19.83 -25.75 23.49
C GLY A 14 19.16 -24.40 23.79
N SER A 15 17.84 -24.39 23.97
CA SER A 15 16.99 -23.20 24.22
C SER A 15 17.17 -22.53 25.59
N ARG A 16 16.98 -21.19 25.67
CA ARG A 16 16.47 -20.44 26.84
C ARG A 16 16.12 -18.99 26.44
N TRP A 17 14.86 -18.64 26.19
CA TRP A 17 13.93 -18.06 27.17
C TRP A 17 14.52 -16.96 28.08
N SER A 18 14.08 -15.71 27.86
CA SER A 18 13.71 -14.81 28.94
C SER A 18 12.43 -14.05 28.56
N ARG A 19 11.51 -13.89 29.52
CA ARG A 19 10.22 -13.20 29.38
C ARG A 19 10.30 -11.88 30.13
N VAL A 20 9.63 -10.84 29.65
CA VAL A 20 9.17 -9.73 30.51
C VAL A 20 7.68 -9.51 30.25
N ARG A 21 6.89 -9.58 31.33
CA ARG A 21 5.45 -9.27 31.39
C ARG A 21 5.27 -8.14 32.39
N SER A 22 4.37 -7.19 32.07
CA SER A 22 3.55 -6.38 33.00
C SER A 22 2.46 -5.71 32.16
N GLY A 23 1.18 -5.61 32.55
CA GLY A 23 0.49 -6.16 33.72
C GLY A 23 -0.55 -5.16 34.26
N ILE A 24 -1.85 -5.51 34.22
CA ILE A 24 -2.94 -4.81 34.94
C ILE A 24 -3.92 -5.85 35.54
N VAL A 25 -4.41 -5.56 36.75
CA VAL A 25 -5.00 -6.44 37.80
C VAL A 25 -5.86 -5.53 38.72
N LEU A 26 -6.99 -5.87 39.40
CA LEU A 26 -7.71 -7.12 39.76
C LEU A 26 -9.24 -6.85 39.87
N GLY A 27 -10.09 -7.90 39.84
CA GLY A 27 -11.21 -8.05 40.80
C GLY A 27 -12.64 -8.04 40.23
N VAL A 28 -13.67 -8.60 40.89
CA VAL A 28 -13.83 -9.11 42.27
C VAL A 28 -14.93 -10.20 42.36
N VAL A 29 -14.71 -11.23 43.21
CA VAL A 29 -15.66 -12.18 43.86
C VAL A 29 -16.55 -13.13 43.02
N ALA A 30 -16.51 -14.41 43.40
CA ALA A 30 -17.52 -15.42 43.10
C ALA A 30 -18.48 -15.60 44.29
N VAL A 31 -19.78 -15.76 44.03
CA VAL A 31 -20.76 -16.26 44.99
C VAL A 31 -21.34 -17.56 44.45
N ILE A 32 -21.25 -18.63 45.26
CA ILE A 32 -21.86 -19.92 44.96
C ILE A 32 -23.24 -19.93 45.62
N LEU A 33 -24.29 -20.14 44.82
CA LEU A 33 -25.61 -20.55 45.29
C LEU A 33 -26.20 -21.50 44.25
N GLY A 34 -26.47 -22.73 44.68
CA GLY A 34 -26.91 -23.80 43.79
C GLY A 34 -28.39 -23.71 43.46
N ALA A 35 -28.72 -24.01 42.21
CA ALA A 35 -30.04 -24.46 41.81
C ALA A 35 -29.86 -25.66 40.86
N THR A 36 -30.25 -26.85 41.30
CA THR A 36 -30.38 -28.01 40.42
C THR A 36 -31.62 -27.84 39.55
N ALA A 37 -31.53 -27.01 38.52
CA ALA A 37 -32.46 -27.01 37.42
C ALA A 37 -31.98 -28.03 36.39
N ALA A 38 -32.84 -28.95 35.99
CA ALA A 38 -32.58 -29.81 34.85
C ALA A 38 -32.63 -28.96 33.58
N SER A 39 -31.47 -28.46 33.15
CA SER A 39 -31.33 -27.76 31.88
C SER A 39 -31.55 -28.76 30.74
N ALA A 40 -32.79 -28.84 30.26
CA ALA A 40 -33.01 -29.28 28.88
C ALA A 40 -32.15 -28.37 28.00
N ALA A 41 -31.18 -28.95 27.30
CA ALA A 41 -30.33 -28.17 26.41
C ALA A 41 -31.22 -27.51 25.35
N PRO A 42 -31.10 -26.19 25.12
CA PRO A 42 -31.81 -25.57 24.02
C PRO A 42 -31.21 -26.12 22.72
N VAL A 43 -31.95 -27.04 22.07
CA VAL A 43 -31.67 -27.47 20.71
C VAL A 43 -31.79 -26.21 19.85
N ARG A 44 -30.65 -25.66 19.45
CA ARG A 44 -30.60 -24.62 18.42
C ARG A 44 -30.77 -25.35 17.09
N THR A 45 -32.01 -25.47 16.65
CA THR A 45 -32.38 -25.86 15.29
C THR A 45 -31.77 -24.84 14.32
N GLY A 46 -30.54 -25.09 13.90
CA GLY A 46 -29.92 -24.33 12.83
C GLY A 46 -30.59 -24.69 11.51
N VAL A 47 -30.49 -23.82 10.51
CA VAL A 47 -30.96 -24.11 9.14
C VAL A 47 -30.33 -25.38 8.55
N ASP A 48 -29.23 -25.86 9.12
CA ASP A 48 -28.57 -27.10 8.72
C ASP A 48 -29.16 -28.40 9.32
N ASP A 49 -30.13 -28.33 10.23
CA ASP A 49 -30.67 -29.49 10.96
C ASP A 49 -31.70 -30.28 10.11
N PHE A 50 -31.19 -30.93 9.06
CA PHE A 50 -31.94 -31.82 8.17
C PHE A 50 -31.01 -32.89 7.56
N ARG A 51 -31.58 -33.82 6.77
CA ARG A 51 -30.83 -34.84 6.01
C ARG A 51 -31.24 -34.84 4.55
N PHE A 52 -30.40 -35.44 3.71
CA PHE A 52 -30.78 -35.80 2.35
C PHE A 52 -31.17 -37.28 2.30
N SER A 53 -32.38 -37.60 1.85
CA SER A 53 -32.85 -38.99 1.71
C SER A 53 -32.28 -39.68 0.47
N ASP A 54 -31.93 -38.90 -0.55
CA ASP A 54 -31.23 -39.34 -1.74
C ASP A 54 -30.35 -38.21 -2.31
N TYR A 55 -29.18 -38.59 -2.85
CA TYR A 55 -28.34 -37.73 -3.67
C TYR A 55 -27.93 -38.49 -4.93
N SER A 56 -28.09 -37.87 -6.09
CA SER A 56 -27.52 -38.41 -7.33
C SER A 56 -26.79 -37.36 -8.14
N ALA A 57 -25.67 -37.75 -8.73
CA ALA A 57 -24.86 -36.90 -9.58
C ALA A 57 -24.62 -37.58 -10.93
N VAL A 58 -24.96 -36.89 -12.02
CA VAL A 58 -24.61 -37.29 -13.38
C VAL A 58 -23.56 -36.32 -13.90
N PHE A 59 -22.38 -36.87 -14.20
CA PHE A 59 -21.22 -36.16 -14.74
C PHE A 59 -21.02 -36.59 -16.19
N ARG A 60 -21.41 -35.76 -17.16
CA ARG A 60 -21.11 -36.02 -18.58
C ARG A 60 -19.76 -35.43 -18.92
N LEU A 61 -18.75 -36.28 -19.03
CA LEU A 61 -17.38 -35.91 -19.38
C LEU A 61 -17.24 -36.02 -20.91
N GLY A 62 -16.89 -34.92 -21.55
CA GLY A 62 -16.69 -34.80 -23.00
C GLY A 62 -15.45 -33.98 -23.34
N ARG A 63 -15.34 -33.55 -24.60
CA ARG A 63 -14.26 -32.67 -25.08
C ARG A 63 -14.79 -31.54 -25.96
N ASP A 64 -14.14 -30.38 -25.95
CA ASP A 64 -14.40 -29.33 -26.95
C ASP A 64 -13.62 -29.55 -28.25
N ASP A 65 -13.87 -28.70 -29.26
CA ASP A 65 -13.25 -28.79 -30.60
C ASP A 65 -11.71 -28.68 -30.54
N GLU A 66 -11.18 -28.02 -29.50
CA GLU A 66 -9.75 -27.91 -29.21
C GLU A 66 -9.21 -29.07 -28.34
N GLY A 67 -10.07 -29.98 -27.89
CA GLY A 67 -9.74 -31.19 -27.13
C GLY A 67 -9.64 -31.02 -25.61
N HIS A 68 -9.97 -29.86 -25.05
CA HIS A 68 -10.01 -29.67 -23.60
C HIS A 68 -11.16 -30.47 -22.99
N SER A 69 -11.01 -30.94 -21.76
CA SER A 69 -12.10 -31.61 -21.05
C SER A 69 -13.25 -30.66 -20.76
N THR A 70 -14.48 -31.13 -21.01
CA THR A 70 -15.72 -30.46 -20.65
C THR A 70 -16.54 -31.35 -19.73
N LEU A 71 -17.27 -30.75 -18.80
CA LEU A 71 -18.16 -31.45 -17.90
C LEU A 71 -19.55 -30.81 -17.93
N THR A 72 -20.60 -31.59 -18.15
CA THR A 72 -21.95 -31.18 -17.78
C THR A 72 -22.34 -31.94 -16.52
N THR A 73 -22.50 -31.21 -15.43
CA THR A 73 -22.90 -31.74 -14.13
C THR A 73 -24.40 -31.56 -13.94
N THR A 74 -25.07 -32.63 -13.51
CA THR A 74 -26.46 -32.60 -13.03
C THR A 74 -26.52 -33.26 -11.66
N GLU A 75 -26.67 -32.48 -10.61
CA GLU A 75 -26.80 -32.97 -9.22
C GLU A 75 -28.24 -32.87 -8.75
N THR A 76 -28.79 -33.95 -8.21
CA THR A 76 -30.13 -34.01 -7.62
C THR A 76 -30.01 -34.26 -6.13
N PHE A 77 -30.60 -33.38 -5.33
CA PHE A 77 -30.65 -33.45 -3.87
C PHE A 77 -32.10 -33.59 -3.41
N VAL A 78 -32.42 -34.62 -2.63
CA VAL A 78 -33.74 -34.79 -2.00
C VAL A 78 -33.64 -34.43 -0.52
N ALA A 79 -33.94 -33.18 -0.18
CA ALA A 79 -33.84 -32.63 1.17
C ALA A 79 -35.09 -32.94 2.00
N GLU A 80 -34.91 -33.38 3.25
CA GLU A 80 -36.01 -33.74 4.17
C GLU A 80 -36.17 -32.64 5.24
N PHE A 81 -36.83 -31.54 4.90
CA PHE A 81 -36.88 -30.36 5.76
C PHE A 81 -37.88 -30.49 6.93
N PRO A 82 -37.49 -30.09 8.17
CA PRO A 82 -38.41 -29.86 9.26
C PRO A 82 -39.45 -28.78 8.94
N ALA A 83 -40.54 -28.76 9.71
CA ALA A 83 -41.51 -27.66 9.64
C ALA A 83 -40.89 -26.35 10.14
N ASP A 84 -41.23 -25.24 9.47
CA ASP A 84 -40.90 -23.85 9.88
C ASP A 84 -39.39 -23.55 10.07
N GLN A 85 -38.50 -24.36 9.48
CA GLN A 85 -37.04 -24.19 9.61
C GLN A 85 -36.37 -23.63 8.36
N ASN A 86 -36.67 -24.18 7.18
CA ASN A 86 -35.95 -23.91 5.94
C ASN A 86 -36.83 -23.27 4.87
N ARG A 87 -36.27 -22.37 4.07
CA ARG A 87 -36.84 -21.82 2.83
C ARG A 87 -36.29 -22.52 1.59
N GLY A 88 -35.14 -23.19 1.73
CA GLY A 88 -34.58 -24.06 0.70
C GLY A 88 -33.16 -24.49 1.03
N MET A 89 -32.30 -24.58 0.00
CA MET A 89 -30.90 -24.97 0.17
C MET A 89 -29.95 -24.11 -0.67
N GLN A 90 -28.69 -24.10 -0.25
CA GLN A 90 -27.57 -23.53 -0.99
C GLN A 90 -26.55 -24.62 -1.37
N ARG A 91 -25.93 -24.48 -2.54
CA ARG A 91 -24.92 -25.39 -3.10
C ARG A 91 -23.64 -24.60 -3.40
N ALA A 92 -22.52 -25.02 -2.82
CA ALA A 92 -21.21 -24.37 -2.96
C ALA A 92 -20.32 -25.17 -3.94
N ILE A 93 -20.12 -24.65 -5.15
CA ILE A 93 -19.40 -25.29 -6.27
C ILE A 93 -18.00 -24.65 -6.40
N PRO A 94 -16.88 -25.40 -6.36
CA PRO A 94 -15.54 -24.86 -6.59
C PRO A 94 -15.39 -24.25 -7.98
N LEU A 95 -14.67 -23.13 -8.06
CA LEU A 95 -14.36 -22.43 -9.30
C LEU A 95 -13.01 -22.88 -9.89
N ASP A 96 -12.11 -23.42 -9.08
CA ASP A 96 -10.78 -23.89 -9.50
C ASP A 96 -10.51 -25.37 -9.13
N TYR A 97 -9.51 -25.95 -9.80
CA TYR A 97 -9.01 -27.29 -9.56
C TYR A 97 -7.50 -27.32 -9.83
N GLU A 98 -6.70 -27.82 -8.90
CA GLU A 98 -5.22 -27.89 -8.98
C GLU A 98 -4.53 -26.57 -9.43
N GLY A 99 -5.15 -25.44 -9.10
CA GLY A 99 -4.62 -24.09 -9.36
C GLY A 99 -5.04 -23.45 -10.68
N HIS A 100 -5.89 -24.08 -11.49
CA HIS A 100 -6.48 -23.47 -12.69
C HIS A 100 -8.02 -23.39 -12.59
N PRO A 101 -8.67 -22.37 -13.21
CA PRO A 101 -10.13 -22.26 -13.17
C PRO A 101 -10.83 -23.32 -14.02
N THR A 102 -11.96 -23.80 -13.52
CA THR A 102 -12.84 -24.78 -14.19
C THR A 102 -13.98 -24.13 -14.98
N ASP A 103 -13.95 -22.80 -15.16
CA ASP A 103 -14.88 -22.01 -15.96
C ASP A 103 -16.38 -22.35 -15.69
N VAL A 104 -16.75 -22.49 -14.42
CA VAL A 104 -18.11 -22.87 -13.97
C VAL A 104 -19.16 -21.91 -14.54
N ARG A 105 -20.18 -22.48 -15.17
CA ARG A 105 -21.36 -21.74 -15.64
C ARG A 105 -22.63 -22.50 -15.27
N LEU A 106 -23.42 -21.91 -14.37
CA LEU A 106 -24.75 -22.40 -14.02
C LEU A 106 -25.68 -22.36 -15.24
N ILE A 107 -26.43 -23.44 -15.47
CA ILE A 107 -27.46 -23.54 -16.51
C ILE A 107 -28.85 -23.34 -15.89
N SER A 108 -29.17 -24.09 -14.84
CA SER A 108 -30.50 -24.09 -14.22
C SER A 108 -30.51 -24.69 -12.81
N VAL A 109 -31.52 -24.33 -12.03
CA VAL A 109 -31.95 -25.09 -10.85
C VAL A 109 -33.44 -25.40 -11.00
N THR A 110 -33.82 -26.67 -10.90
CA THR A 110 -35.22 -27.12 -11.03
C THR A 110 -35.67 -28.03 -9.87
N ASP A 111 -36.94 -28.40 -9.87
CA ASP A 111 -37.48 -29.53 -9.09
C ASP A 111 -37.45 -30.86 -9.87
N GLU A 112 -38.06 -31.90 -9.31
CA GLU A 112 -38.17 -33.24 -9.90
C GLU A 112 -38.94 -33.30 -11.23
N ASP A 113 -39.88 -32.38 -11.45
CA ASP A 113 -40.70 -32.30 -12.68
C ASP A 113 -40.04 -31.39 -13.74
N GLY A 114 -38.88 -30.80 -13.43
CA GLY A 114 -38.17 -29.86 -14.30
C GLY A 114 -38.67 -28.42 -14.22
N THR A 115 -39.49 -28.09 -13.22
CA THR A 115 -39.98 -26.72 -12.99
C THR A 115 -38.83 -25.84 -12.47
N PRO A 116 -38.53 -24.68 -13.08
CA PRO A 116 -37.49 -23.78 -12.58
C PRO A 116 -37.78 -23.26 -11.17
N ARG A 117 -36.76 -23.26 -10.31
CA ARG A 117 -36.78 -22.65 -8.97
C ARG A 117 -36.15 -21.25 -8.99
N PRO A 118 -36.47 -20.37 -8.02
CA PRO A 118 -35.70 -19.13 -7.81
C PRO A 118 -34.23 -19.44 -7.53
N VAL A 119 -33.33 -18.58 -8.00
CA VAL A 119 -31.88 -18.73 -7.86
C VAL A 119 -31.24 -17.39 -7.58
N GLU A 120 -30.36 -17.36 -6.57
CA GLU A 120 -29.38 -16.30 -6.34
C GLU A 120 -27.98 -16.91 -6.40
N THR A 121 -27.00 -16.16 -6.93
CA THR A 121 -25.62 -16.63 -7.09
C THR A 121 -24.61 -15.61 -6.56
N GLU A 122 -23.66 -16.07 -5.75
CA GLU A 122 -22.57 -15.28 -5.20
C GLU A 122 -21.23 -15.99 -5.46
N SER A 123 -20.16 -15.23 -5.71
CA SER A 123 -18.81 -15.76 -5.92
C SER A 123 -17.83 -15.15 -4.92
N GLU A 124 -17.32 -15.96 -4.01
CA GLU A 124 -16.35 -15.56 -2.98
C GLU A 124 -15.38 -16.73 -2.72
N ASP A 125 -14.12 -16.43 -2.36
CA ASP A 125 -13.09 -17.40 -1.95
C ASP A 125 -12.96 -18.67 -2.82
N GLY A 126 -13.04 -18.52 -4.15
CA GLY A 126 -12.89 -19.64 -5.10
C GLY A 126 -14.13 -20.53 -5.23
N ILE A 127 -15.29 -20.10 -4.74
CA ILE A 127 -16.54 -20.87 -4.73
C ILE A 127 -17.66 -20.05 -5.40
N LEU A 128 -18.49 -20.72 -6.21
CA LEU A 128 -19.80 -20.25 -6.63
C LEU A 128 -20.86 -20.81 -5.68
N LEU A 129 -21.43 -19.95 -4.84
CA LEU A 129 -22.57 -20.27 -4.00
C LEU A 129 -23.85 -20.06 -4.81
N VAL A 130 -24.64 -21.13 -4.98
CA VAL A 130 -25.93 -21.13 -5.67
C VAL A 130 -27.04 -21.39 -4.64
N THR A 131 -27.81 -20.36 -4.33
CA THR A 131 -28.90 -20.43 -3.35
C THR A 131 -30.25 -20.56 -4.07
N SER A 132 -31.06 -21.55 -3.67
CA SER A 132 -32.42 -21.71 -4.17
C SER A 132 -33.40 -21.78 -3.00
N ALA A 133 -34.17 -20.71 -2.83
CA ALA A 133 -35.10 -20.49 -1.72
C ALA A 133 -36.49 -20.08 -2.20
N ALA A 134 -37.52 -20.46 -1.45
CA ALA A 134 -38.86 -19.92 -1.58
C ALA A 134 -39.04 -18.64 -0.73
N GLU A 135 -40.12 -17.88 -1.00
CA GLU A 135 -40.48 -16.70 -0.19
C GLU A 135 -40.88 -17.09 1.26
N ASP A 136 -41.52 -18.25 1.40
CA ASP A 136 -42.00 -18.86 2.65
C ASP A 136 -41.19 -20.13 3.01
N TYR A 137 -41.42 -20.64 4.23
CA TYR A 137 -40.83 -21.91 4.68
C TYR A 137 -41.36 -23.11 3.89
N VAL A 138 -40.47 -24.03 3.54
CA VAL A 138 -40.73 -25.33 2.93
C VAL A 138 -40.50 -26.44 3.95
N SER A 139 -41.29 -27.52 3.84
CA SER A 139 -41.20 -28.67 4.72
C SER A 139 -41.43 -29.98 3.98
N GLY A 140 -40.98 -31.09 4.58
CA GLY A 140 -40.99 -32.42 4.00
C GLY A 140 -39.94 -32.60 2.90
N SER A 141 -40.06 -33.70 2.15
CA SER A 141 -39.19 -34.02 1.01
C SER A 141 -39.31 -32.95 -0.09
N ARG A 142 -38.16 -32.40 -0.52
CA ARG A 142 -38.04 -31.40 -1.59
C ARG A 142 -36.84 -31.69 -2.48
N THR A 143 -37.06 -31.77 -3.79
CA THR A 143 -36.00 -32.01 -4.77
C THR A 143 -35.42 -30.72 -5.31
N TYR A 144 -34.10 -30.67 -5.42
CA TYR A 144 -33.34 -29.62 -6.09
C TYR A 144 -32.40 -30.26 -7.10
N VAL A 145 -32.56 -29.91 -8.38
CA VAL A 145 -31.71 -30.38 -9.48
C VAL A 145 -30.87 -29.21 -9.97
N PHE A 146 -29.57 -29.23 -9.69
CA PHE A 146 -28.60 -28.23 -10.14
C PHE A 146 -27.93 -28.72 -11.43
N THR A 147 -28.00 -27.91 -12.49
CA THR A 147 -27.35 -28.21 -13.77
C THR A 147 -26.36 -27.11 -14.11
N TYR A 148 -25.10 -27.47 -14.35
CA TYR A 148 -24.03 -26.53 -14.67
C TYR A 148 -22.94 -27.16 -15.55
N THR A 149 -22.17 -26.32 -16.26
CA THR A 149 -21.03 -26.75 -17.08
C THR A 149 -19.70 -26.30 -16.51
N GLN A 150 -18.66 -27.12 -16.66
CA GLN A 150 -17.27 -26.81 -16.36
C GLN A 150 -16.35 -27.19 -17.55
N ARG A 151 -15.11 -26.70 -17.50
CA ARG A 151 -13.99 -27.01 -18.39
C ARG A 151 -12.76 -27.37 -17.58
N ASN A 152 -11.73 -27.94 -18.21
CA ASN A 152 -10.43 -28.23 -17.59
C ASN A 152 -10.53 -29.15 -16.36
N VAL A 153 -11.45 -30.11 -16.39
CA VAL A 153 -11.82 -30.99 -15.25
C VAL A 153 -10.96 -32.26 -15.13
N THR A 154 -9.82 -32.31 -15.84
CA THR A 154 -8.96 -33.49 -15.95
C THR A 154 -7.50 -33.11 -15.76
N LEU A 155 -6.74 -33.96 -15.07
CA LEU A 155 -5.30 -33.81 -14.92
C LEU A 155 -4.56 -34.50 -16.07
N PRO A 156 -3.52 -33.89 -16.65
CA PRO A 156 -2.70 -34.54 -17.67
C PRO A 156 -1.74 -35.57 -17.06
N ALA A 157 -1.36 -36.57 -17.84
CA ALA A 157 -0.40 -37.62 -17.47
C ALA A 157 0.95 -37.14 -16.90
N SER A 158 1.34 -35.90 -17.15
CA SER A 158 2.55 -35.27 -16.58
C SER A 158 2.39 -34.80 -15.12
N GLY A 159 1.16 -34.60 -14.65
CA GLY A 159 0.83 -34.18 -13.29
C GLY A 159 0.40 -35.33 -12.37
N THR A 160 0.04 -36.48 -12.92
CA THR A 160 -0.51 -37.62 -12.17
C THR A 160 0.57 -38.63 -11.77
N GLY A 161 0.42 -39.26 -10.60
CA GLY A 161 1.33 -40.34 -10.16
C GLY A 161 1.18 -41.65 -10.96
N SER A 162 0.09 -41.78 -11.72
CA SER A 162 -0.23 -42.92 -12.59
C SER A 162 0.44 -42.84 -13.97
N GLY A 163 0.90 -41.64 -14.39
CA GLY A 163 1.36 -41.40 -15.75
C GLY A 163 0.25 -41.51 -16.80
N GLN A 164 -1.01 -41.26 -16.40
CA GLN A 164 -2.22 -41.32 -17.22
C GLN A 164 -2.97 -39.99 -17.13
N ASP A 165 -3.69 -39.61 -18.18
CA ASP A 165 -4.64 -38.51 -18.05
C ASP A 165 -5.75 -38.98 -17.09
N GLU A 166 -6.19 -38.15 -16.15
CA GLU A 166 -7.05 -38.60 -15.04
C GLU A 166 -8.21 -37.64 -14.81
N PHE A 167 -9.43 -38.18 -14.79
CA PHE A 167 -10.60 -37.51 -14.23
C PHE A 167 -10.71 -37.93 -12.76
N TYR A 168 -10.41 -37.02 -11.83
CA TYR A 168 -10.42 -37.28 -10.39
C TYR A 168 -11.38 -36.28 -9.72
N TRP A 169 -12.58 -36.75 -9.40
CA TRP A 169 -13.72 -35.86 -9.15
C TRP A 169 -14.49 -36.25 -7.88
N ASP A 170 -14.59 -35.31 -6.95
CA ASP A 170 -15.48 -35.41 -5.80
C ASP A 170 -16.93 -35.17 -6.25
N ALA A 171 -17.86 -35.93 -5.68
CA ALA A 171 -19.27 -35.83 -6.03
C ALA A 171 -19.95 -34.72 -5.21
N ASN A 172 -20.27 -35.01 -3.94
CA ASN A 172 -20.92 -34.06 -3.06
C ASN A 172 -19.91 -33.09 -2.41
N GLY A 173 -18.69 -33.55 -2.12
CA GLY A 173 -17.65 -32.82 -1.40
C GLY A 173 -17.77 -32.88 0.13
N THR A 174 -16.76 -32.34 0.82
CA THR A 174 -16.52 -32.56 2.25
C THR A 174 -17.06 -31.46 3.17
N ALA A 175 -17.67 -30.39 2.64
CA ALA A 175 -18.17 -29.26 3.42
C ALA A 175 -19.67 -29.33 3.76
N TRP A 176 -20.34 -30.47 3.51
CA TRP A 176 -21.73 -30.70 3.93
C TRP A 176 -21.84 -30.98 5.43
N ARG A 177 -22.84 -30.37 6.07
CA ARG A 177 -23.18 -30.62 7.49
C ARG A 177 -24.28 -31.67 7.67
N GLN A 178 -25.00 -31.95 6.59
CA GLN A 178 -26.08 -32.91 6.50
C GLN A 178 -25.53 -34.29 6.08
N PRO A 179 -26.07 -35.39 6.61
CA PRO A 179 -25.81 -36.73 6.07
C PRO A 179 -26.66 -37.00 4.81
N PHE A 180 -26.21 -37.98 4.02
CA PHE A 180 -26.93 -38.51 2.87
C PHE A 180 -27.22 -40.00 3.08
N ASP A 181 -28.49 -40.36 3.16
CA ASP A 181 -28.90 -41.75 3.40
C ASP A 181 -28.50 -42.67 2.23
N ARG A 182 -28.48 -42.14 1.01
CA ARG A 182 -28.15 -42.85 -0.24
C ARG A 182 -27.41 -41.95 -1.21
N TYR A 183 -26.51 -42.54 -1.99
CA TYR A 183 -25.86 -41.86 -3.11
C TYR A 183 -25.77 -42.72 -4.38
N LEU A 184 -25.94 -42.06 -5.53
CA LEU A 184 -25.73 -42.59 -6.88
C LEU A 184 -24.89 -41.60 -7.70
N VAL A 185 -23.61 -41.90 -7.91
CA VAL A 185 -22.71 -41.10 -8.74
C VAL A 185 -22.49 -41.80 -10.07
N ARG A 186 -22.65 -41.09 -11.19
CA ARG A 186 -22.60 -41.67 -12.53
C ARG A 186 -21.84 -40.78 -13.50
N VAL A 187 -20.72 -41.28 -14.01
CA VAL A 187 -19.91 -40.60 -15.03
C VAL A 187 -20.25 -41.19 -16.39
N GLU A 188 -20.77 -40.37 -17.30
CA GLU A 188 -21.02 -40.70 -18.70
C GLU A 188 -19.83 -40.22 -19.55
N LEU A 189 -19.21 -41.11 -20.33
CA LEU A 189 -18.06 -40.79 -21.17
C LEU A 189 -18.52 -40.53 -22.62
N GLU A 190 -18.55 -39.26 -23.02
CA GLU A 190 -18.95 -38.81 -24.37
C GLU A 190 -17.76 -38.87 -25.36
N ASP A 191 -17.96 -38.44 -26.61
CA ASP A 191 -16.91 -38.21 -27.62
C ASP A 191 -15.86 -39.32 -27.83
N GLY A 192 -16.28 -40.58 -27.67
CA GLY A 192 -15.41 -41.75 -27.80
C GLY A 192 -14.42 -41.94 -26.65
N LEU A 193 -14.54 -41.19 -25.55
CA LEU A 193 -13.67 -41.29 -24.37
C LEU A 193 -13.68 -42.68 -23.74
N ALA A 194 -14.78 -43.43 -23.87
CA ALA A 194 -14.86 -44.85 -23.46
C ALA A 194 -13.81 -45.76 -24.15
N ALA A 195 -13.34 -45.41 -25.35
CA ALA A 195 -12.27 -46.13 -26.05
C ALA A 195 -10.85 -45.64 -25.67
N ALA A 196 -10.76 -44.45 -25.05
CA ALA A 196 -9.50 -43.86 -24.56
C ALA A 196 -9.25 -44.17 -23.07
N ALA A 197 -10.28 -44.59 -22.33
CA ALA A 197 -10.16 -45.06 -20.95
C ALA A 197 -9.25 -46.30 -20.86
N THR A 198 -8.34 -46.31 -19.89
CA THR A 198 -7.35 -47.40 -19.73
C THR A 198 -7.91 -48.63 -19.00
N GLY A 199 -9.16 -48.56 -18.55
CA GLY A 199 -9.80 -49.55 -17.68
C GLY A 199 -9.45 -49.38 -16.20
N THR A 200 -8.63 -48.39 -15.81
CA THR A 200 -8.46 -48.04 -14.40
C THR A 200 -9.58 -47.11 -13.96
N ALA A 201 -10.45 -47.59 -13.07
CA ALA A 201 -11.44 -46.77 -12.38
C ALA A 201 -11.45 -47.14 -10.89
N SER A 202 -11.51 -46.13 -10.02
CA SER A 202 -11.53 -46.27 -8.57
C SER A 202 -12.62 -45.41 -7.96
N CYS A 203 -13.18 -45.84 -6.82
CA CYS A 203 -14.07 -45.03 -6.00
C CYS A 203 -13.52 -44.96 -4.59
N TYR A 204 -13.46 -43.75 -4.03
CA TYR A 204 -13.12 -43.50 -2.63
C TYR A 204 -14.32 -42.92 -1.90
N ARG A 205 -14.45 -43.21 -0.60
CA ARG A 205 -15.51 -42.68 0.26
C ARG A 205 -14.97 -42.29 1.63
N GLY A 206 -15.58 -41.28 2.23
CA GLY A 206 -15.41 -40.91 3.63
C GLY A 206 -14.95 -39.46 3.77
N ALA A 207 -14.51 -39.08 4.97
CA ALA A 207 -13.95 -37.76 5.23
C ALA A 207 -12.71 -37.46 4.38
N ALA A 208 -12.34 -36.18 4.30
CA ALA A 208 -11.12 -35.73 3.61
C ALA A 208 -9.89 -36.54 4.04
N GLY A 209 -9.14 -37.10 3.09
CA GLY A 209 -8.01 -37.99 3.37
C GLY A 209 -8.33 -39.49 3.42
N SER A 210 -9.61 -39.89 3.33
CA SER A 210 -10.00 -41.30 3.34
C SER A 210 -9.54 -42.05 2.09
N THR A 211 -9.10 -43.30 2.26
CA THR A 211 -8.77 -44.24 1.17
C THR A 211 -9.76 -45.41 1.09
N ASP A 212 -10.85 -45.37 1.85
CA ASP A 212 -11.84 -46.46 1.87
C ASP A 212 -12.57 -46.55 0.52
N GLY A 213 -12.69 -47.77 -0.01
CA GLY A 213 -13.31 -48.01 -1.31
C GLY A 213 -14.85 -47.98 -1.28
N CYS A 214 -15.47 -47.71 -2.43
CA CYS A 214 -16.92 -47.79 -2.60
C CYS A 214 -17.36 -48.77 -3.70
N SER A 215 -18.67 -49.11 -3.76
CA SER A 215 -19.20 -50.00 -4.80
C SER A 215 -19.18 -49.28 -6.16
N LEU A 216 -18.41 -49.82 -7.10
CA LEU A 216 -18.16 -49.25 -8.42
C LEU A 216 -18.44 -50.29 -9.52
N THR A 217 -19.18 -49.88 -10.55
CA THR A 217 -19.35 -50.65 -11.79
C THR A 217 -18.97 -49.80 -13.00
N ALA A 218 -18.48 -50.44 -14.06
CA ALA A 218 -18.16 -49.78 -15.32
C ALA A 218 -18.71 -50.63 -16.47
N ASP A 219 -19.62 -50.06 -17.27
CA ASP A 219 -20.24 -50.73 -18.42
C ASP A 219 -20.56 -49.71 -19.52
N GLY A 220 -20.36 -50.08 -20.79
CA GLY A 220 -20.80 -49.29 -21.95
C GLY A 220 -20.28 -47.85 -22.05
N GLY A 221 -19.22 -47.47 -21.35
CA GLY A 221 -18.76 -46.07 -21.24
C GLY A 221 -19.41 -45.26 -20.10
N VAL A 222 -20.09 -45.94 -19.18
CA VAL A 222 -20.67 -45.35 -17.97
C VAL A 222 -20.01 -45.98 -16.74
N VAL A 223 -19.47 -45.13 -15.85
CA VAL A 223 -18.92 -45.54 -14.55
C VAL A 223 -19.90 -45.13 -13.45
N THR A 224 -20.37 -46.09 -12.66
CA THR A 224 -21.42 -45.87 -11.64
C THR A 224 -20.91 -46.27 -10.26
N ALA A 225 -20.92 -45.32 -9.33
CA ALA A 225 -20.59 -45.52 -7.92
C ALA A 225 -21.86 -45.43 -7.05
N THR A 226 -22.04 -46.36 -6.12
CA THR A 226 -23.26 -46.40 -5.27
C THR A 226 -22.95 -46.73 -3.81
N GLY A 227 -23.85 -46.30 -2.93
CA GLY A 227 -23.79 -46.65 -1.50
C GLY A 227 -24.84 -45.92 -0.66
N ALA A 228 -24.68 -46.00 0.65
CA ALA A 228 -25.62 -45.51 1.66
C ALA A 228 -24.90 -45.01 2.92
N ASP A 229 -25.61 -44.25 3.75
CA ASP A 229 -25.19 -43.77 5.08
C ASP A 229 -23.93 -42.87 5.05
N LEU A 230 -23.83 -41.94 4.09
CA LEU A 230 -22.72 -40.97 4.00
C LEU A 230 -22.88 -39.93 5.12
N ALA A 231 -21.94 -39.88 6.07
CA ALA A 231 -22.06 -39.00 7.23
C ALA A 231 -21.73 -37.53 6.89
N ALA A 232 -22.08 -36.62 7.81
CA ALA A 232 -21.70 -35.20 7.69
C ALA A 232 -20.18 -35.05 7.53
N GLY A 233 -19.75 -34.28 6.53
CA GLY A 233 -18.35 -34.10 6.15
C GLY A 233 -17.73 -35.24 5.33
N GLU A 234 -18.46 -36.33 5.06
CA GLU A 234 -18.00 -37.38 4.16
C GLU A 234 -18.34 -37.08 2.70
N ASN A 235 -17.48 -37.57 1.81
CA ASN A 235 -17.56 -37.39 0.37
C ASN A 235 -17.45 -38.75 -0.36
N VAL A 236 -17.84 -38.76 -1.64
CA VAL A 236 -17.55 -39.84 -2.59
C VAL A 236 -16.74 -39.28 -3.76
N THR A 237 -15.60 -39.87 -4.06
CA THR A 237 -14.71 -39.50 -5.17
C THR A 237 -14.69 -40.59 -6.21
N VAL A 238 -14.80 -40.23 -7.49
CA VAL A 238 -14.60 -41.14 -8.62
C VAL A 238 -13.33 -40.74 -9.37
N ALA A 239 -12.45 -41.72 -9.60
CA ALA A 239 -11.22 -41.56 -10.38
C ALA A 239 -11.27 -42.46 -11.62
N ILE A 240 -10.98 -41.92 -12.80
CA ILE A 240 -10.95 -42.65 -14.09
C ILE A 240 -9.67 -42.27 -14.85
N GLY A 241 -8.88 -43.27 -15.24
CA GLY A 241 -7.68 -43.10 -16.04
C GLY A 241 -7.91 -43.25 -17.55
N PHE A 242 -7.19 -42.43 -18.32
CA PHE A 242 -7.23 -42.34 -19.77
C PHE A 242 -5.81 -42.36 -20.36
N ALA A 243 -5.70 -42.76 -21.63
CA ALA A 243 -4.42 -42.74 -22.33
C ALA A 243 -3.82 -41.31 -22.34
N PRO A 244 -2.50 -41.14 -22.14
CA PRO A 244 -1.86 -39.82 -22.16
C PRO A 244 -2.15 -39.04 -23.45
N GLY A 245 -2.57 -37.78 -23.32
CA GLY A 245 -2.97 -36.94 -24.46
C GLY A 245 -4.37 -37.21 -24.98
N THR A 246 -5.26 -37.78 -24.14
CA THR A 246 -6.70 -37.85 -24.40
C THR A 246 -7.34 -36.48 -24.29
N PHE A 247 -6.83 -35.62 -23.40
CA PHE A 247 -7.30 -34.26 -23.18
C PHE A 247 -6.19 -33.23 -23.43
N THR A 248 -6.53 -32.13 -24.10
CA THR A 248 -5.66 -30.96 -24.24
C THR A 248 -5.63 -30.22 -22.89
N PRO A 249 -4.44 -30.03 -22.26
CA PRO A 249 -4.34 -29.21 -21.05
C PRO A 249 -4.60 -27.74 -21.38
N ARG A 250 -5.12 -26.99 -20.40
CA ARG A 250 -5.25 -25.53 -20.50
C ARG A 250 -3.88 -24.87 -20.73
N ASP A 251 -3.78 -23.99 -21.73
CA ASP A 251 -2.57 -23.20 -21.95
C ASP A 251 -2.56 -21.97 -21.02
N ASP A 252 -2.06 -22.15 -19.80
CA ASP A 252 -1.85 -21.05 -18.84
C ASP A 252 -0.59 -20.21 -19.13
N SER A 253 0.03 -20.35 -20.32
CA SER A 253 1.17 -19.52 -20.68
C SER A 253 0.76 -18.05 -20.80
N TYR A 254 1.70 -17.14 -20.48
CA TYR A 254 1.43 -15.71 -20.51
C TYR A 254 0.87 -15.24 -21.85
N LEU A 255 1.31 -15.80 -22.99
CA LEU A 255 0.88 -15.32 -24.31
C LEU A 255 -0.44 -15.95 -24.82
N ALA A 256 -1.02 -16.90 -24.10
CA ALA A 256 -2.31 -17.51 -24.45
C ALA A 256 -3.48 -16.52 -24.34
N SER A 257 -3.41 -15.58 -23.40
CA SER A 257 -4.46 -14.59 -23.16
C SER A 257 -4.25 -13.29 -23.95
N GLY A 258 -5.32 -12.79 -24.57
CA GLY A 258 -5.31 -11.51 -25.29
C GLY A 258 -4.94 -10.30 -24.41
N TRP A 259 -5.20 -10.39 -23.10
CA TRP A 259 -4.86 -9.35 -22.12
C TRP A 259 -3.35 -9.09 -21.99
N SER A 260 -2.53 -10.07 -22.35
CA SER A 260 -1.07 -9.95 -22.35
C SER A 260 -0.55 -8.96 -23.40
N TRP A 261 -1.26 -8.80 -24.52
CA TRP A 261 -0.94 -7.75 -25.49
C TRP A 261 -1.26 -6.36 -24.95
N LEU A 262 -2.34 -6.21 -24.17
CA LEU A 262 -2.65 -4.95 -23.48
C LEU A 262 -1.59 -4.63 -22.41
N GLN A 263 -1.18 -5.62 -21.60
CA GLN A 263 -0.14 -5.42 -20.60
C GLN A 263 1.20 -5.08 -21.25
N LEU A 264 1.62 -5.80 -22.30
CA LEU A 264 2.84 -5.51 -23.04
C LEU A 264 2.82 -4.13 -23.72
N ALA A 265 1.67 -3.71 -24.28
CA ALA A 265 1.52 -2.36 -24.81
C ALA A 265 1.65 -1.29 -23.71
N GLY A 266 1.10 -1.54 -22.52
CA GLY A 266 1.26 -0.68 -21.34
C GLY A 266 2.73 -0.58 -20.89
N VAL A 267 3.44 -1.71 -20.81
CA VAL A 267 4.89 -1.79 -20.54
C VAL A 267 5.69 -0.96 -21.55
N LEU A 268 5.47 -1.18 -22.85
CA LEU A 268 6.17 -0.47 -23.91
C LEU A 268 5.91 1.04 -23.87
N LEU A 269 4.66 1.45 -23.60
CA LEU A 269 4.30 2.86 -23.48
C LEU A 269 4.93 3.52 -22.24
N ALA A 270 4.96 2.83 -21.10
CA ALA A 270 5.61 3.31 -19.87
C ALA A 270 7.14 3.42 -20.02
N LEU A 271 7.79 2.45 -20.68
CA LEU A 271 9.22 2.52 -21.00
C LEU A 271 9.53 3.61 -22.03
N GLY A 272 8.66 3.80 -23.05
CA GLY A 272 8.76 4.90 -23.99
C GLY A 272 8.63 6.27 -23.31
N ALA A 273 7.68 6.40 -22.38
CA ALA A 273 7.54 7.59 -21.54
C ALA A 273 8.76 7.83 -20.65
N LEU A 274 9.39 6.77 -20.11
CA LEU A 274 10.63 6.87 -19.33
C LEU A 274 11.81 7.35 -20.17
N VAL A 275 11.99 6.82 -21.39
CA VAL A 275 13.02 7.30 -22.33
C VAL A 275 12.77 8.75 -22.72
N ALA A 276 11.51 9.12 -22.99
CA ALA A 276 11.12 10.51 -23.26
C ALA A 276 11.38 11.42 -22.05
N ALA A 277 11.11 10.96 -20.82
CA ALA A 277 11.36 11.66 -19.58
C ALA A 277 12.85 11.90 -19.34
N VAL A 278 13.70 10.88 -19.51
CA VAL A 278 15.16 10.98 -19.42
C VAL A 278 15.70 11.96 -20.47
N ARG A 279 15.28 11.83 -21.74
CA ARG A 279 15.67 12.76 -22.82
C ARG A 279 15.24 14.19 -22.52
N ARG A 280 14.01 14.39 -22.06
CA ARG A 280 13.47 15.72 -21.68
C ARG A 280 14.24 16.31 -20.49
N ARG A 281 14.63 15.47 -19.52
CA ARG A 281 15.42 15.87 -18.35
C ARG A 281 16.85 16.29 -18.70
N THR A 282 17.51 15.60 -19.61
CA THR A 282 18.90 15.92 -20.01
C THR A 282 19.00 17.10 -20.99
N THR A 283 17.96 17.36 -21.78
CA THR A 283 17.93 18.41 -22.81
C THR A 283 17.18 19.66 -22.39
N VAL A 284 15.86 19.57 -22.17
CA VAL A 284 14.96 20.73 -21.95
C VAL A 284 14.92 21.17 -20.49
N LEU A 285 14.84 20.22 -19.55
CA LEU A 285 14.71 20.48 -18.10
C LEU A 285 16.07 20.51 -17.37
N ARG A 286 17.14 20.74 -18.13
CA ARG A 286 18.48 21.01 -17.59
C ARG A 286 18.57 22.48 -17.17
N ASP A 287 19.02 22.71 -15.93
CA ASP A 287 19.27 24.05 -15.41
C ASP A 287 20.30 24.79 -16.28
N ALA A 288 20.31 26.12 -16.22
CA ALA A 288 21.43 26.89 -16.74
C ALA A 288 22.74 26.45 -16.06
N PRO A 289 23.89 26.47 -16.78
CA PRO A 289 25.18 26.32 -16.14
C PRO A 289 25.36 27.43 -15.10
N GLY A 290 25.91 27.05 -13.95
CA GLY A 290 26.22 27.96 -12.86
C GLY A 290 27.64 28.51 -12.94
N ARG A 291 28.12 29.07 -11.82
CA ARG A 291 29.51 29.47 -11.68
C ARG A 291 30.44 28.24 -11.74
N PRO A 292 31.63 28.35 -12.35
CA PRO A 292 32.58 27.23 -12.43
C PRO A 292 33.17 26.83 -11.07
N THR A 293 33.20 27.78 -10.12
CA THR A 293 33.66 27.57 -8.74
C THR A 293 32.77 28.36 -7.79
N VAL A 294 32.38 27.75 -6.68
CA VAL A 294 31.63 28.43 -5.60
C VAL A 294 32.64 29.03 -4.62
N ILE A 295 32.58 30.35 -4.44
CA ILE A 295 33.38 31.10 -3.45
C ILE A 295 32.58 31.30 -2.16
N ALA A 296 33.25 31.49 -1.03
CA ALA A 296 32.57 31.79 0.24
C ALA A 296 32.08 33.25 0.25
N GLU A 297 30.80 33.45 0.58
CA GLU A 297 30.15 34.77 0.51
C GLU A 297 29.56 35.18 1.87
N TYR A 298 29.83 36.41 2.28
CA TYR A 298 29.37 36.99 3.54
C TYR A 298 28.04 37.75 3.41
N GLU A 299 27.64 38.12 2.20
CA GLU A 299 26.47 38.95 1.94
C GLU A 299 25.23 38.11 1.61
N PRO A 300 24.13 38.26 2.36
CA PRO A 300 22.84 37.69 1.99
C PRO A 300 22.39 38.16 0.60
N PRO A 301 21.76 37.28 -0.21
CA PRO A 301 21.23 37.67 -1.50
C PRO A 301 20.00 38.58 -1.36
N THR A 302 19.87 39.54 -2.27
CA THR A 302 18.77 40.52 -2.32
C THR A 302 17.39 39.92 -2.63
N ALA A 303 17.34 38.69 -3.14
CA ALA A 303 16.11 37.99 -3.52
C ALA A 303 15.25 37.51 -2.32
N GLY A 304 15.71 37.70 -1.09
CA GLY A 304 14.96 37.34 0.11
C GLY A 304 14.96 35.86 0.46
N ILE A 305 14.40 35.56 1.64
CA ILE A 305 14.40 34.24 2.26
C ILE A 305 13.50 33.27 1.49
N PHE A 306 12.29 33.69 1.09
CA PHE A 306 11.33 32.76 0.47
C PHE A 306 11.75 32.28 -0.93
N LEU A 307 12.21 33.17 -1.82
CA LEU A 307 12.71 32.76 -3.15
C LEU A 307 13.98 31.91 -3.04
N SER A 308 14.86 32.24 -2.09
CA SER A 308 16.04 31.43 -1.77
C SER A 308 15.68 30.03 -1.27
N ALA A 309 14.62 29.91 -0.47
CA ALA A 309 14.12 28.63 0.02
C ALA A 309 13.60 27.73 -1.11
N VAL A 310 12.93 28.31 -2.11
CA VAL A 310 12.47 27.60 -3.32
C VAL A 310 13.63 27.04 -4.15
N LEU A 311 14.77 27.74 -4.20
CA LEU A 311 15.96 27.29 -4.92
C LEU A 311 16.76 26.22 -4.18
N ARG A 312 16.78 26.25 -2.83
CA ARG A 312 17.44 25.24 -2.00
C ARG A 312 16.54 24.05 -1.62
N GLY A 313 15.24 24.09 -1.95
CA GLY A 313 14.27 23.06 -1.56
C GLY A 313 13.94 23.06 -0.06
N LYS A 314 14.10 24.20 0.62
CA LYS A 314 13.97 24.35 2.08
C LYS A 314 12.78 25.25 2.48
N THR A 315 11.71 25.26 1.68
CA THR A 315 10.52 26.11 1.88
C THR A 315 9.88 25.95 3.25
N ALA A 316 9.88 24.73 3.82
CA ALA A 316 9.38 24.47 5.18
C ALA A 316 10.16 25.21 6.29
N LYS A 317 11.42 25.61 6.06
CA LYS A 317 12.22 26.41 7.01
C LYS A 317 12.07 27.92 6.80
N ALA A 318 11.50 28.36 5.68
CA ALA A 318 11.43 29.77 5.31
C ALA A 318 10.60 30.64 6.28
N PRO A 319 9.42 30.20 6.77
CA PRO A 319 8.66 30.98 7.76
C PRO A 319 9.45 31.25 9.05
N ALA A 320 10.15 30.25 9.57
CA ALA A 320 10.97 30.41 10.78
C ALA A 320 12.16 31.35 10.54
N ALA A 321 12.84 31.22 9.40
CA ALA A 321 13.91 32.12 9.00
C ALA A 321 13.39 33.58 8.85
N ALA A 322 12.23 33.78 8.22
CA ALA A 322 11.61 35.10 8.05
C ALA A 322 11.23 35.76 9.38
N PHE A 323 10.73 35.01 10.37
CA PHE A 323 10.48 35.55 11.70
C PHE A 323 11.77 35.94 12.45
N VAL A 324 12.85 35.17 12.29
CA VAL A 324 14.16 35.52 12.84
C VAL A 324 14.74 36.75 12.13
N ASP A 325 14.55 36.90 10.82
CA ASP A 325 14.96 38.10 10.06
C ASP A 325 14.18 39.35 10.51
N ALA A 326 12.86 39.22 10.67
CA ALA A 326 12.04 40.27 11.26
C ALA A 326 12.48 40.63 12.69
N ALA A 327 12.90 39.65 13.49
CA ALA A 327 13.39 39.88 14.85
C ALA A 327 14.77 40.57 14.86
N VAL A 328 15.70 40.19 13.98
CA VAL A 328 17.01 40.85 13.82
C VAL A 328 16.88 42.28 13.29
N ARG A 329 15.90 42.53 12.40
CA ARG A 329 15.48 43.90 12.00
C ARG A 329 14.70 44.63 13.10
N GLY A 330 14.44 43.96 14.22
CA GLY A 330 13.68 44.44 15.38
C GLY A 330 12.19 44.64 15.14
N LEU A 331 11.63 44.27 13.98
CA LEU A 331 10.20 44.43 13.67
C LEU A 331 9.31 43.69 14.68
N VAL A 332 9.80 42.54 15.14
CA VAL A 332 9.18 41.74 16.20
C VAL A 332 10.23 41.36 17.25
N ARG A 333 9.76 40.88 18.40
CA ARG A 333 10.57 40.24 19.44
C ARG A 333 10.07 38.81 19.65
N ILE A 334 11.00 37.85 19.71
CA ILE A 334 10.68 36.44 19.98
C ILE A 334 10.69 36.23 21.48
N GLU A 335 9.56 35.87 22.07
CA GLU A 335 9.43 35.58 23.51
C GLU A 335 9.16 34.09 23.74
N GLU A 336 9.88 33.47 24.66
CA GLU A 336 9.61 32.12 25.16
C GLU A 336 8.35 32.15 26.05
N ALA A 337 7.35 31.34 25.71
CA ALA A 337 6.08 31.23 26.44
C ALA A 337 6.00 29.93 27.25
N GLU A 338 5.02 29.83 28.15
CA GLU A 338 4.83 28.65 29.01
C GLU A 338 4.60 27.37 28.19
N GLY A 339 5.65 26.55 28.08
CA GLY A 339 5.65 25.28 27.36
C GLY A 339 6.30 24.17 28.19
N THR A 340 6.19 22.94 27.71
CA THR A 340 6.89 21.82 28.36
C THR A 340 8.37 21.82 27.97
N ARG A 341 9.25 21.32 28.84
CA ARG A 341 10.70 21.20 28.59
C ARG A 341 11.08 20.40 27.33
N ARG A 342 10.12 19.71 26.71
CA ARG A 342 10.25 18.90 25.49
C ARG A 342 9.60 19.54 24.24
N ARG A 343 8.82 20.61 24.43
CA ARG A 343 8.16 21.45 23.42
C ARG A 343 8.00 22.87 24.00
N PRO A 344 9.04 23.73 23.91
CA PRO A 344 8.91 25.14 24.28
C PRO A 344 7.90 25.83 23.37
N ALA A 345 7.11 26.74 23.95
CA ALA A 345 6.17 27.59 23.24
C ALA A 345 6.85 28.92 22.90
N PHE A 346 6.45 29.56 21.81
CA PHE A 346 7.02 30.83 21.36
C PHE A 346 5.93 31.77 20.88
N VAL A 347 6.03 33.03 21.26
CA VAL A 347 5.16 34.11 20.78
C VAL A 347 5.99 35.21 20.13
N LEU A 348 5.41 35.90 19.15
CA LEU A 348 6.03 37.01 18.45
C LEU A 348 5.31 38.30 18.81
N ARG A 349 6.00 39.23 19.49
CA ARG A 349 5.47 40.55 19.85
C ARG A 349 5.95 41.61 18.85
N VAL A 350 5.05 42.43 18.32
CA VAL A 350 5.39 43.54 17.42
C VAL A 350 5.99 44.69 18.21
N GLU A 351 7.14 45.21 17.76
CA GLU A 351 7.92 46.23 18.48
C GLU A 351 7.72 47.63 17.87
N ASP A 352 7.58 48.66 18.71
CA ASP A 352 7.39 50.04 18.26
C ASP A 352 8.61 50.53 17.44
N PRO A 353 8.44 51.02 16.19
CA PRO A 353 9.50 51.67 15.43
C PRO A 353 10.10 52.91 16.13
N ALA A 354 9.32 53.61 16.95
CA ALA A 354 9.72 54.86 17.62
C ALA A 354 10.50 54.66 18.93
N ALA A 355 10.34 53.51 19.62
CA ALA A 355 11.02 53.22 20.89
C ALA A 355 12.52 52.90 20.76
N ARG A 356 13.08 52.95 19.54
CA ARG A 356 14.38 52.33 19.21
C ARG A 356 15.54 53.31 19.26
N ARG A 357 16.50 53.04 20.15
CA ARG A 357 17.73 53.82 20.32
C ARG A 357 18.81 53.59 19.25
N TYR A 358 18.72 52.48 18.51
CA TYR A 358 19.62 52.11 17.42
C TYR A 358 18.84 51.87 16.12
N ARG A 359 18.81 52.88 15.24
CA ARG A 359 18.32 52.71 13.86
C ARG A 359 19.45 52.10 13.02
N ARG A 360 19.68 50.78 13.16
CA ARG A 360 20.51 50.03 12.19
C ARG A 360 19.83 50.10 10.83
N SER A 361 20.48 50.71 9.83
CA SER A 361 19.92 50.87 8.49
C SER A 361 20.10 49.61 7.66
N LEU A 362 19.40 48.52 8.03
CA LEU A 362 19.20 47.43 7.09
C LEU A 362 18.28 47.91 5.94
N PRO A 363 18.45 47.40 4.71
CA PRO A 363 17.46 47.54 3.66
C PRO A 363 16.07 47.06 4.12
N PRO A 364 14.97 47.47 3.47
CA PRO A 364 13.66 46.85 3.70
C PRO A 364 13.70 45.33 3.41
N PRO A 365 12.74 44.53 3.93
CA PRO A 365 12.58 43.14 3.53
C PRO A 365 12.34 43.01 2.02
N ALA A 366 12.67 41.85 1.44
CA ALA A 366 12.31 41.56 0.05
C ALA A 366 10.79 41.45 -0.10
N GLU A 367 10.27 41.62 -1.33
CA GLU A 367 8.82 41.67 -1.59
C GLU A 367 8.03 40.48 -1.01
N ASP A 368 8.49 39.24 -1.29
CA ASP A 368 7.82 38.04 -0.76
C ASP A 368 8.06 37.85 0.75
N ASP A 369 9.18 38.35 1.30
CA ASP A 369 9.44 38.32 2.75
C ASP A 369 8.52 39.29 3.49
N GLN A 370 8.32 40.51 2.97
CA GLN A 370 7.35 41.48 3.49
C GLN A 370 5.92 40.94 3.39
N ARG A 371 5.55 40.36 2.25
CA ARG A 371 4.21 39.79 2.04
C ARG A 371 3.88 38.68 3.05
N PHE A 372 4.86 37.89 3.48
CA PHE A 372 4.67 36.92 4.55
C PHE A 372 4.44 37.59 5.92
N LEU A 373 5.16 38.68 6.22
CA LEU A 373 4.92 39.46 7.44
C LEU A 373 3.54 40.13 7.43
N ASP A 374 3.07 40.59 6.26
CA ASP A 374 1.72 41.15 6.11
C ASP A 374 0.63 40.08 6.33
N ILE A 375 0.87 38.81 5.99
CA ILE A 375 -0.02 37.68 6.34
C ILE A 375 0.07 37.37 7.86
N ALA A 376 1.26 37.47 8.45
CA ALA A 376 1.48 37.13 9.85
C ALA A 376 1.03 38.20 10.86
N PHE A 377 1.00 39.47 10.48
CA PHE A 377 0.71 40.60 11.39
C PHE A 377 -0.22 41.67 10.77
N GLY A 378 -0.67 41.49 9.53
CA GLY A 378 -1.35 42.55 8.78
C GLY A 378 -0.37 43.58 8.20
N PRO A 379 -0.82 44.42 7.24
CA PRO A 379 0.04 45.38 6.53
C PRO A 379 0.47 46.60 7.37
N SER A 380 -0.13 46.80 8.55
CA SER A 380 0.18 47.88 9.49
C SER A 380 -0.09 47.41 10.94
N PRO A 381 0.74 46.52 11.50
CA PRO A 381 0.51 45.95 12.81
C PRO A 381 0.64 47.00 13.91
N ARG A 382 -0.08 46.80 15.02
CA ARG A 382 0.00 47.72 16.16
C ARG A 382 1.19 47.36 17.05
N PRO A 383 1.99 48.33 17.54
CA PRO A 383 3.00 48.04 18.56
C PRO A 383 2.38 47.33 19.77
N GLY A 384 3.02 46.25 20.22
CA GLY A 384 2.53 45.39 21.30
C GLY A 384 1.57 44.28 20.87
N GLU A 385 1.18 44.19 19.59
CA GLU A 385 0.41 43.06 19.04
C GLU A 385 1.20 41.74 19.18
N VAL A 386 0.54 40.65 19.58
CA VAL A 386 1.19 39.36 19.85
C VAL A 386 0.59 38.28 18.95
N ARG A 387 1.44 37.57 18.21
CA ARG A 387 1.08 36.34 17.48
C ARG A 387 1.59 35.13 18.26
N ASP A 388 0.68 34.31 18.78
CA ASP A 388 1.03 33.02 19.35
C ASP A 388 1.23 31.98 18.23
N LEU A 389 2.36 31.27 18.26
CA LEU A 389 2.69 30.20 17.31
C LEU A 389 2.25 28.81 17.84
N SER A 390 1.73 28.76 19.06
CA SER A 390 1.31 27.55 19.79
C SER A 390 -0.18 27.24 19.60
N GLU A 391 -0.99 28.26 19.32
CA GLU A 391 -2.42 28.13 19.06
C GLU A 391 -2.71 27.63 17.63
N LYS A 392 -3.83 26.93 17.42
CA LYS A 392 -4.22 26.36 16.12
C LYS A 392 -5.06 27.33 15.28
N ASP A 393 -4.44 28.41 14.81
CA ASP A 393 -5.08 29.32 13.85
C ASP A 393 -5.18 28.67 12.45
N LYS A 394 -6.38 28.17 12.14
CA LYS A 394 -6.70 27.55 10.84
C LYS A 394 -6.73 28.54 9.68
N VAL A 395 -6.99 29.82 9.93
CA VAL A 395 -7.07 30.85 8.88
C VAL A 395 -5.66 31.24 8.47
N PHE A 396 -4.83 31.64 9.43
CA PHE A 396 -3.42 31.95 9.20
C PHE A 396 -2.66 30.73 8.63
N GLY A 397 -2.89 29.53 9.15
CA GLY A 397 -2.30 28.30 8.60
C GLY A 397 -2.69 28.02 7.14
N LYS A 398 -3.94 28.32 6.75
CA LYS A 398 -4.41 28.20 5.35
C LYS A 398 -3.74 29.25 4.45
N GLU A 399 -3.61 30.48 4.91
CA GLU A 399 -2.97 31.57 4.15
C GLU A 399 -1.47 31.35 3.97
N VAL A 400 -0.76 30.91 5.02
CA VAL A 400 0.65 30.50 4.94
C VAL A 400 0.82 29.33 3.98
N SER A 401 -0.04 28.30 4.05
CA SER A 401 0.00 27.18 3.11
C SER A 401 -0.22 27.65 1.66
N ALA A 402 -1.23 28.49 1.41
CA ALA A 402 -1.51 29.06 0.09
C ALA A 402 -0.31 29.87 -0.43
N PHE A 403 0.28 30.73 0.40
CA PHE A 403 1.50 31.48 0.07
C PHE A 403 2.66 30.55 -0.29
N LEU A 404 2.98 29.57 0.55
CA LEU A 404 4.06 28.60 0.30
C LEU A 404 3.84 27.79 -0.99
N THR A 405 2.59 27.43 -1.32
CA THR A 405 2.28 26.75 -2.59
C THR A 405 2.39 27.65 -3.83
N ALA A 406 2.27 28.98 -3.67
CA ALA A 406 2.44 29.94 -4.76
C ALA A 406 3.92 30.27 -5.04
N LEU A 407 4.83 30.10 -4.07
CA LEU A 407 6.25 30.45 -4.22
C LEU A 407 6.97 29.86 -5.46
N PRO A 408 6.70 28.63 -5.93
CA PRO A 408 7.29 28.11 -7.17
C PRO A 408 6.88 28.90 -8.43
N ALA A 409 5.66 29.46 -8.46
CA ALA A 409 5.19 30.35 -9.51
C ALA A 409 5.87 31.72 -9.38
N ARG A 410 5.96 32.28 -8.16
CA ARG A 410 6.69 33.52 -7.86
C ARG A 410 8.16 33.46 -8.29
N ALA A 411 8.84 32.35 -8.06
CA ALA A 411 10.21 32.13 -8.56
C ALA A 411 10.31 32.05 -10.10
N THR A 412 9.19 31.80 -10.79
CA THR A 412 9.11 31.85 -12.26
C THR A 412 8.81 33.28 -12.74
N GLU A 413 7.92 34.01 -12.06
CA GLU A 413 7.65 35.44 -12.28
C GLU A 413 8.91 36.30 -12.07
N ALA A 414 9.65 36.04 -10.99
CA ALA A 414 10.95 36.67 -10.68
C ALA A 414 12.10 36.24 -11.61
N GLY A 415 11.81 35.46 -12.67
CA GLY A 415 12.79 35.08 -13.69
C GLY A 415 13.88 34.11 -13.21
N LEU A 416 13.71 33.43 -12.07
CA LEU A 416 14.67 32.44 -11.54
C LEU A 416 14.47 31.03 -12.15
N ARG A 417 13.27 30.76 -12.67
CA ARG A 417 12.87 29.49 -13.33
C ARG A 417 12.35 29.75 -14.74
N ARG A 418 12.60 28.82 -15.67
CA ARG A 418 12.13 28.97 -17.07
C ARG A 418 10.63 28.68 -17.18
N PRO A 419 9.80 29.61 -17.70
CA PRO A 419 8.38 29.35 -17.95
C PRO A 419 8.17 28.37 -19.12
N GLY A 420 6.92 27.92 -19.30
CA GLY A 420 6.50 27.15 -20.48
C GLY A 420 6.98 25.70 -20.57
N THR A 421 7.85 25.23 -19.67
CA THR A 421 8.38 23.85 -19.73
C THR A 421 7.36 22.76 -19.34
N VAL A 422 6.21 23.14 -18.78
CA VAL A 422 5.20 22.22 -18.24
C VAL A 422 4.43 21.46 -19.32
N GLY A 423 4.02 22.10 -20.42
CA GLY A 423 3.09 21.49 -21.39
C GLY A 423 3.59 20.18 -22.00
N GLY A 424 4.86 20.14 -22.43
CA GLY A 424 5.46 18.89 -22.92
C GLY A 424 5.84 17.90 -21.83
N SER A 425 5.85 18.28 -20.55
CA SER A 425 5.96 17.33 -19.42
C SER A 425 4.61 16.65 -19.17
N VAL A 426 3.49 17.37 -19.33
CA VAL A 426 2.13 16.81 -19.24
C VAL A 426 1.92 15.71 -20.29
N LEU A 427 2.42 15.87 -21.52
CA LEU A 427 2.34 14.80 -22.53
C LEU A 427 3.09 13.52 -22.11
N VAL A 428 4.27 13.66 -21.50
CA VAL A 428 5.04 12.50 -21.00
C VAL A 428 4.36 11.86 -19.78
N ILE A 429 3.80 12.66 -18.88
CA ILE A 429 3.00 12.16 -17.74
C ILE A 429 1.74 11.44 -18.25
N GLY A 430 1.04 12.00 -19.24
CA GLY A 430 -0.14 11.38 -19.84
C GLY A 430 0.18 10.02 -20.47
N ALA A 431 1.28 9.92 -21.23
CA ALA A 431 1.76 8.65 -21.76
C ALA A 431 2.14 7.65 -20.65
N ALA A 432 2.83 8.11 -19.59
CA ALA A 432 3.19 7.28 -18.44
C ALA A 432 1.96 6.76 -17.67
N VAL A 433 0.93 7.60 -17.49
CA VAL A 433 -0.33 7.22 -16.84
C VAL A 433 -1.17 6.28 -17.70
N LEU A 434 -1.23 6.49 -19.02
CA LEU A 434 -1.90 5.55 -19.93
C LEU A 434 -1.19 4.19 -19.96
N GLY A 435 0.15 4.19 -19.98
CA GLY A 435 0.96 2.98 -19.86
C GLY A 435 0.74 2.26 -18.53
N LEU A 436 0.65 3.03 -17.43
CA LEU A 436 0.28 2.52 -16.10
C LEU A 436 -1.08 1.84 -16.12
N MET A 437 -2.12 2.51 -16.60
CA MET A 437 -3.48 1.97 -16.62
C MET A 437 -3.59 0.70 -17.48
N ALA A 438 -3.03 0.70 -18.70
CA ALA A 438 -3.05 -0.48 -19.56
C ALA A 438 -2.23 -1.65 -18.97
N GLY A 439 -1.04 -1.37 -18.44
CA GLY A 439 -0.18 -2.37 -17.81
C GLY A 439 -0.76 -2.96 -16.51
N PHE A 440 -1.49 -2.14 -15.76
CA PHE A 440 -2.20 -2.55 -14.55
C PHE A 440 -3.45 -3.38 -14.86
N VAL A 441 -4.34 -2.88 -15.73
CA VAL A 441 -5.59 -3.58 -16.09
C VAL A 441 -5.28 -4.95 -16.73
N GLY A 442 -4.38 -4.99 -17.72
CA GLY A 442 -3.97 -6.27 -18.32
C GLY A 442 -3.32 -7.19 -17.29
N GLY A 443 -2.44 -6.68 -16.43
CA GLY A 443 -1.76 -7.48 -15.41
C GLY A 443 -2.68 -8.06 -14.34
N VAL A 444 -3.65 -7.29 -13.86
CA VAL A 444 -4.62 -7.76 -12.85
C VAL A 444 -5.51 -8.86 -13.42
N ILE A 445 -6.04 -8.68 -14.63
CA ILE A 445 -6.92 -9.69 -15.27
C ILE A 445 -6.15 -10.98 -15.55
N LEU A 446 -4.86 -10.92 -15.91
CA LEU A 446 -4.03 -12.11 -16.10
C LEU A 446 -3.77 -12.86 -14.78
N LEU A 447 -3.55 -12.15 -13.67
CA LEU A 447 -3.39 -12.77 -12.36
C LEU A 447 -4.69 -13.43 -11.87
N ASP A 448 -5.82 -12.75 -12.05
CA ASP A 448 -7.17 -13.24 -11.74
C ASP A 448 -7.51 -14.52 -12.52
N GLN A 449 -7.17 -14.56 -13.81
CA GLN A 449 -7.40 -15.69 -14.71
C GLN A 449 -6.24 -16.74 -14.72
N ALA A 450 -5.33 -16.66 -13.74
CA ALA A 450 -4.16 -17.54 -13.55
C ALA A 450 -3.11 -17.62 -14.70
N TYR A 451 -3.17 -16.73 -15.70
CA TYR A 451 -2.25 -16.75 -16.84
C TYR A 451 -0.84 -16.23 -16.51
N GLY A 452 0.18 -16.99 -16.92
CA GLY A 452 1.59 -16.57 -16.88
C GLY A 452 2.25 -16.54 -15.50
N GLY A 453 1.57 -17.06 -14.46
CA GLY A 453 2.09 -17.17 -13.10
C GLY A 453 2.59 -15.84 -12.54
N ALA A 454 3.89 -15.75 -12.20
CA ALA A 454 4.46 -14.54 -11.62
C ALA A 454 4.79 -13.42 -12.63
N LEU A 455 4.76 -13.69 -13.95
CA LEU A 455 5.19 -12.72 -14.96
C LEU A 455 4.31 -11.46 -15.02
N PRO A 456 2.96 -11.52 -14.99
CA PRO A 456 2.12 -10.32 -14.98
C PRO A 456 2.40 -9.40 -13.78
N LEU A 457 2.70 -9.97 -12.61
CA LEU A 457 3.05 -9.21 -11.40
C LEU A 457 4.38 -8.48 -11.56
N ILE A 458 5.41 -9.13 -12.14
CA ILE A 458 6.71 -8.51 -12.41
C ILE A 458 6.55 -7.34 -13.40
N LEU A 459 5.74 -7.52 -14.45
CA LEU A 459 5.47 -6.46 -15.43
C LEU A 459 4.66 -5.30 -14.84
N LEU A 460 3.69 -5.57 -13.97
CA LEU A 460 2.94 -4.55 -13.24
C LEU A 460 3.86 -3.68 -12.36
N LEU A 461 4.78 -4.32 -11.61
CA LEU A 461 5.78 -3.61 -10.81
C LEU A 461 6.75 -2.78 -11.67
N LEU A 462 7.19 -3.32 -12.81
CA LEU A 462 8.04 -2.59 -13.77
C LEU A 462 7.34 -1.34 -14.29
N VAL A 463 6.07 -1.45 -14.68
CA VAL A 463 5.24 -0.34 -15.17
C VAL A 463 5.05 0.74 -14.10
N LEU A 464 4.76 0.33 -12.84
CA LEU A 464 4.64 1.23 -11.71
C LEU A 464 5.92 2.04 -11.47
N VAL A 465 7.07 1.36 -11.41
CA VAL A 465 8.37 2.03 -11.24
C VAL A 465 8.68 2.96 -12.41
N ALA A 466 8.47 2.51 -13.65
CA ALA A 466 8.69 3.33 -14.84
C ALA A 466 7.81 4.59 -14.84
N GLY A 467 6.53 4.48 -14.49
CA GLY A 467 5.59 5.61 -14.42
C GLY A 467 5.96 6.64 -13.33
N VAL A 468 6.30 6.16 -12.13
CA VAL A 468 6.75 7.03 -11.01
C VAL A 468 8.05 7.75 -11.37
N VAL A 469 9.06 7.02 -11.86
CA VAL A 469 10.35 7.62 -12.23
C VAL A 469 10.18 8.62 -13.39
N SER A 470 9.37 8.30 -14.39
CA SER A 470 9.05 9.23 -15.50
C SER A 470 8.49 10.56 -14.97
N THR A 471 7.51 10.47 -14.06
CA THR A 471 6.86 11.64 -13.45
C THR A 471 7.84 12.49 -12.65
N VAL A 472 8.69 11.85 -11.83
CA VAL A 472 9.74 12.53 -11.03
C VAL A 472 10.81 13.20 -11.91
N LEU A 473 11.15 12.61 -13.06
CA LEU A 473 12.12 13.20 -13.99
C LEU A 473 11.60 14.47 -14.66
N VAL A 474 10.32 14.52 -15.04
CA VAL A 474 9.70 15.63 -15.80
C VAL A 474 9.00 16.69 -14.96
N SER A 475 8.79 16.46 -13.66
CA SER A 475 8.20 17.44 -12.73
C SER A 475 9.11 18.63 -12.39
N LYS A 476 10.41 18.56 -12.74
CA LYS A 476 11.35 19.65 -12.51
C LYS A 476 11.15 20.80 -13.50
N VAL A 477 10.98 22.01 -12.96
CA VAL A 477 11.15 23.27 -13.71
C VAL A 477 12.62 23.70 -13.65
N PRO A 478 13.31 23.92 -14.79
CA PRO A 478 14.74 24.25 -14.80
C PRO A 478 15.03 25.71 -14.42
N LEU A 479 16.21 25.94 -13.87
CA LEU A 479 16.70 27.28 -13.52
C LEU A 479 17.12 28.11 -14.75
N THR A 480 16.88 29.42 -14.69
CA THR A 480 17.49 30.41 -15.59
C THR A 480 18.94 30.69 -15.18
N ALA A 481 19.65 31.53 -15.94
CA ALA A 481 20.97 32.00 -15.53
C ALA A 481 20.93 32.74 -14.17
N ALA A 482 19.95 33.63 -13.97
CA ALA A 482 19.75 34.32 -12.68
C ALA A 482 19.42 33.35 -11.53
N GLY A 483 18.59 32.32 -11.79
CA GLY A 483 18.30 31.29 -10.79
C GLY A 483 19.48 30.37 -10.47
N ALA A 484 20.34 30.08 -11.45
CA ALA A 484 21.58 29.34 -11.24
C ALA A 484 22.62 30.16 -10.46
N GLU A 485 22.76 31.44 -10.79
CA GLU A 485 23.61 32.40 -10.08
C GLU A 485 23.18 32.52 -8.61
N LEU A 486 21.89 32.73 -8.34
CA LEU A 486 21.37 32.80 -6.97
C LEU A 486 21.50 31.47 -6.21
N ARG A 487 21.34 30.32 -6.89
CA ARG A 487 21.61 29.00 -6.29
C ARG A 487 23.07 28.86 -5.84
N ASP A 488 24.00 29.38 -6.64
CA ASP A 488 25.43 29.27 -6.38
C ASP A 488 25.90 30.30 -5.35
N HIS A 489 25.30 31.49 -5.34
CA HIS A 489 25.43 32.48 -4.26
C HIS A 489 25.00 31.87 -2.92
N LEU A 490 23.82 31.22 -2.88
CA LEU A 490 23.34 30.52 -1.69
C LEU A 490 24.25 29.34 -1.27
N ALA A 491 24.95 28.71 -2.20
CA ALA A 491 25.96 27.70 -1.89
C ALA A 491 27.24 28.33 -1.31
N GLY A 492 27.62 29.53 -1.77
CA GLY A 492 28.72 30.32 -1.24
C GLY A 492 28.46 30.85 0.17
N LEU A 493 27.24 31.30 0.43
CA LEU A 493 26.75 31.67 1.76
C LEU A 493 26.72 30.46 2.70
N GLU A 494 26.25 29.30 2.24
CA GLU A 494 26.30 28.06 3.02
C GLU A 494 27.74 27.63 3.33
N LEU A 495 28.66 27.79 2.38
CA LEU A 495 30.09 27.54 2.58
C LEU A 495 30.69 28.51 3.61
N TYR A 496 30.36 29.80 3.55
CA TYR A 496 30.83 30.79 4.52
C TYR A 496 30.34 30.46 5.93
N ILE A 497 29.03 30.28 6.13
CA ILE A 497 28.44 29.95 7.45
C ILE A 497 29.01 28.64 8.01
N ARG A 498 29.35 27.67 7.14
CA ARG A 498 29.96 26.40 7.55
C ARG A 498 31.46 26.50 7.87
N LEU A 499 32.20 27.36 7.18
CA LEU A 499 33.66 27.53 7.30
C LEU A 499 34.07 28.64 8.28
N ALA A 500 33.13 29.50 8.69
CA ALA A 500 33.32 30.54 9.68
C ALA A 500 33.46 29.94 11.09
N GLU A 501 34.55 29.21 11.31
CA GLU A 501 34.98 28.76 12.63
C GLU A 501 35.28 29.98 13.53
N LYS A 502 34.91 29.80 14.80
CA LYS A 502 35.00 30.73 15.93
C LYS A 502 36.28 31.59 15.98
N ASP A 503 37.42 31.02 15.59
CA ASP A 503 38.72 31.69 15.66
C ASP A 503 39.08 32.45 14.38
N ARG A 504 38.55 32.06 13.21
CA ARG A 504 38.83 32.74 11.94
C ARG A 504 38.07 34.05 11.81
N LEU A 505 36.83 34.11 12.31
CA LEU A 505 36.09 35.38 12.44
C LEU A 505 36.81 36.35 13.39
N ALA A 506 37.33 35.86 14.53
CA ALA A 506 38.10 36.67 15.47
C ALA A 506 39.46 37.12 14.89
N MET A 507 40.14 36.27 14.13
CA MET A 507 41.43 36.57 13.50
C MET A 507 41.31 37.61 12.37
N LEU A 508 40.30 37.49 11.49
CA LEU A 508 40.03 38.43 10.40
C LEU A 508 39.59 39.82 10.91
N GLN A 509 39.03 39.89 12.12
CA GLN A 509 38.63 41.12 12.81
C GLN A 509 39.68 41.63 13.82
N SER A 510 40.82 40.94 13.97
CA SER A 510 41.86 41.39 14.88
C SER A 510 42.56 42.66 14.37
N PRO A 511 42.98 43.61 15.22
CA PRO A 511 43.57 44.89 14.79
C PRO A 511 44.84 44.79 13.93
N ALA A 512 45.46 43.61 13.88
CA ALA A 512 46.66 43.31 13.10
C ALA A 512 46.38 42.54 11.79
N GLY A 513 45.20 41.91 11.64
CA GLY A 513 44.87 41.02 10.51
C GLY A 513 44.00 41.64 9.42
N ALA A 514 43.26 42.72 9.72
CA ALA A 514 42.38 43.38 8.76
C ALA A 514 43.16 44.30 7.80
N GLU A 515 43.15 43.97 6.51
CA GLU A 515 43.69 44.83 5.45
C GLU A 515 42.90 46.14 5.38
N ARG A 516 43.53 47.27 5.72
CA ARG A 516 42.85 48.54 6.02
C ARG A 516 42.30 49.26 4.78
N ARG A 517 41.16 48.82 4.25
CA ARG A 517 40.21 49.73 3.60
C ARG A 517 39.31 50.32 4.69
N ARG A 518 39.47 51.62 4.99
CA ARG A 518 38.66 52.32 5.99
C ARG A 518 37.21 52.47 5.51
N GLU A 519 36.34 51.56 5.93
CA GLU A 519 34.89 51.77 5.90
C GLU A 519 34.22 50.91 6.97
N GLY A 520 33.75 51.54 8.06
CA GLY A 520 32.95 50.91 9.11
C GLY A 520 33.64 49.89 10.03
N SER A 521 33.71 50.18 11.32
CA SER A 521 33.89 49.15 12.36
C SER A 521 32.59 48.36 12.52
N VAL A 522 32.48 47.22 11.83
CA VAL A 522 31.33 46.30 11.95
C VAL A 522 31.59 45.33 13.10
N ASP A 523 30.73 45.34 14.13
CA ASP A 523 30.89 44.48 15.30
C ASP A 523 30.63 43.00 14.95
N VAL A 524 31.37 42.08 15.59
CA VAL A 524 31.17 40.62 15.39
C VAL A 524 29.73 40.19 15.65
N VAL A 525 29.06 40.84 16.59
CA VAL A 525 27.63 40.61 16.90
C VAL A 525 26.74 40.95 15.71
N GLU A 526 27.01 42.04 14.98
CA GLU A 526 26.23 42.46 13.80
C GLU A 526 26.36 41.47 12.64
N VAL A 527 27.57 40.96 12.39
CA VAL A 527 27.87 39.90 11.43
C VAL A 527 27.04 38.65 11.73
N THR A 528 27.04 38.20 12.99
CA THR A 528 26.37 36.95 13.38
C THR A 528 24.86 37.08 13.42
N GLU A 529 24.31 38.20 13.93
CA GLU A 529 22.88 38.51 13.87
C GLU A 529 22.35 38.53 12.42
N ARG A 530 23.03 39.24 11.51
CA ARG A 530 22.62 39.35 10.09
C ARG A 530 22.55 38.01 9.35
N LEU A 531 23.35 37.03 9.77
CA LEU A 531 23.43 35.70 9.15
C LEU A 531 22.57 34.64 9.86
N LEU A 532 22.03 34.92 11.05
CA LEU A 532 21.19 33.97 11.80
C LEU A 532 19.94 33.50 11.01
N PRO A 533 19.17 34.37 10.31
CA PRO A 533 18.04 33.92 9.50
C PRO A 533 18.45 32.92 8.41
N TRP A 534 19.62 33.16 7.81
CA TRP A 534 20.18 32.35 6.73
C TRP A 534 20.72 31.01 7.24
N ALA A 535 21.31 30.99 8.45
CA ALA A 535 21.68 29.74 9.11
C ALA A 535 20.44 28.87 9.41
N VAL A 536 19.33 29.47 9.87
CA VAL A 536 18.04 28.77 10.08
C VAL A 536 17.49 28.24 8.76
N LEU A 537 17.45 29.06 7.70
CA LEU A 537 16.99 28.62 6.37
C LEU A 537 17.85 27.46 5.84
N LEU A 538 19.16 27.53 6.00
CA LEU A 538 20.11 26.57 5.44
C LEU A 538 20.28 25.29 6.28
N GLY A 539 19.78 25.21 7.51
CA GLY A 539 19.95 24.01 8.33
C GLY A 539 21.24 23.97 9.14
N LEU A 540 21.81 25.14 9.45
CA LEU A 540 23.06 25.31 10.21
C LEU A 540 22.82 25.99 11.57
N GLU A 541 21.56 26.02 12.02
CA GLU A 541 21.09 26.80 13.17
C GLU A 541 21.84 26.55 14.47
N SER A 542 22.16 25.30 14.82
CA SER A 542 22.82 24.97 16.10
C SER A 542 24.21 25.60 16.21
N ARG A 543 25.03 25.46 15.15
CA ARG A 543 26.41 26.00 15.11
C ARG A 543 26.42 27.52 15.15
N TRP A 544 25.44 28.16 14.50
CA TRP A 544 25.36 29.61 14.44
C TRP A 544 24.78 30.22 15.72
N ALA A 545 23.85 29.53 16.39
CA ALA A 545 23.36 29.93 17.71
C ALA A 545 24.47 29.85 18.78
N GLU A 546 25.33 28.82 18.74
CA GLU A 546 26.52 28.73 19.60
C GLU A 546 27.50 29.90 19.36
N ALA A 547 27.80 30.22 18.10
CA ALA A 547 28.65 31.35 17.74
C ALA A 547 28.07 32.70 18.23
N LEU A 548 26.75 32.86 18.16
CA LEU A 548 26.06 34.07 18.59
C LEU A 548 26.04 34.23 20.11
N ALA A 549 25.80 33.16 20.87
CA ALA A 549 25.87 33.18 22.33
C ALA A 549 27.25 33.62 22.83
N LEU A 550 28.31 33.08 22.22
CA LEU A 550 29.70 33.45 22.50
C LEU A 550 30.03 34.91 22.11
N ALA A 551 29.36 35.47 21.10
CA ALA A 551 29.54 36.86 20.70
C ALA A 551 28.91 37.83 21.73
N TYR A 552 27.71 37.54 22.20
CA TYR A 552 27.03 38.32 23.25
C TYR A 552 27.76 38.25 24.60
N GLU A 553 28.20 37.06 25.01
CA GLU A 553 28.98 36.86 26.25
C GLU A 553 30.24 37.74 26.28
N ARG A 554 30.95 37.84 25.14
CA ARG A 554 32.14 38.69 24.99
C ARG A 554 31.82 40.19 24.92
N ALA A 555 30.64 40.55 24.40
CA ALA A 555 30.19 41.94 24.28
C ALA A 555 29.58 42.50 25.58
N GLY A 556 29.21 41.63 26.54
CA GLY A 556 28.54 42.02 27.77
C GLY A 556 27.14 42.60 27.55
N ALA A 557 26.45 42.14 26.52
CA ALA A 557 25.14 42.65 26.09
C ALA A 557 24.16 41.51 25.79
N ASP A 558 22.88 41.69 26.12
CA ASP A 558 21.81 40.73 25.84
C ASP A 558 21.21 40.91 24.43
N PRO A 559 20.72 39.83 23.79
CA PRO A 559 20.02 39.92 22.50
C PRO A 559 18.69 40.67 22.63
N VAL A 560 18.60 41.86 22.04
CA VAL A 560 17.37 42.68 22.04
C VAL A 560 16.19 41.96 21.36
N TRP A 561 16.48 41.16 20.33
CA TRP A 561 15.50 40.46 19.47
C TRP A 561 14.86 39.21 20.11
N TYR A 562 15.35 38.76 21.26
CA TYR A 562 14.86 37.56 21.97
C TYR A 562 14.61 37.83 23.46
N SER A 563 13.74 37.04 24.07
CA SER A 563 13.48 37.03 25.51
C SER A 563 13.14 35.61 25.96
N GLY A 564 13.90 35.06 26.90
CA GLY A 564 13.67 33.71 27.41
C GLY A 564 14.53 33.36 28.61
N THR A 565 14.36 32.16 29.14
CA THR A 565 14.98 31.70 30.39
C THR A 565 16.42 31.17 30.23
N GLY A 566 16.89 31.07 28.98
CA GLY A 566 18.24 30.66 28.60
C GLY A 566 18.53 31.09 27.15
N GLY A 567 19.64 30.62 26.56
CA GLY A 567 20.01 30.97 25.17
C GLY A 567 19.01 30.50 24.11
N PHE A 568 18.91 31.24 23.00
CA PHE A 568 17.92 31.00 21.94
C PHE A 568 18.04 29.61 21.29
N GLN A 569 16.98 28.81 21.40
CA GLN A 569 16.91 27.46 20.82
C GLN A 569 16.36 27.47 19.39
N ALA A 570 17.18 27.95 18.44
CA ALA A 570 16.80 28.11 17.03
C ALA A 570 16.16 26.86 16.38
N ALA A 571 16.63 25.66 16.70
CA ALA A 571 16.06 24.41 16.18
C ALA A 571 14.66 24.09 16.75
N ALA A 572 14.42 24.42 18.02
CA ALA A 572 13.12 24.24 18.65
C ALA A 572 12.10 25.25 18.11
N PHE A 573 12.53 26.50 17.90
CA PHE A 573 11.72 27.54 17.25
C PHE A 573 11.37 27.17 15.79
N ALA A 574 12.35 26.72 15.00
CA ALA A 574 12.08 26.24 13.64
C ALA A 574 11.12 25.04 13.61
N GLY A 575 11.24 24.14 14.61
CA GLY A 575 10.34 23.01 14.80
C GLY A 575 8.91 23.42 15.16
N SER A 576 8.72 24.40 16.05
CA SER A 576 7.38 24.89 16.42
C SER A 576 6.67 25.51 15.22
N VAL A 577 7.33 26.42 14.51
CA VAL A 577 6.81 27.07 13.28
C VAL A 577 6.49 26.05 12.18
N ALA A 578 7.34 25.04 11.97
CA ALA A 578 7.07 23.97 11.02
C ALA A 578 5.87 23.10 11.44
N SER A 579 5.72 22.81 12.74
CA SER A 579 4.60 22.01 13.27
C SER A 579 3.25 22.73 13.23
N PHE A 580 3.26 24.05 13.40
CA PHE A 580 2.13 24.93 13.15
C PHE A 580 1.69 24.80 11.68
N SER A 581 2.63 24.91 10.73
CA SER A 581 2.35 24.77 9.30
C SER A 581 1.92 23.36 8.86
N SER A 582 2.37 22.29 9.54
CA SER A 582 2.05 20.90 9.15
C SER A 582 0.73 20.37 9.73
N SER A 583 0.07 21.13 10.63
CA SER A 583 -1.19 20.72 11.26
C SER A 583 -2.42 20.72 10.31
N ALA A 584 -2.21 21.02 9.02
CA ALA A 584 -3.24 21.08 7.99
C ALA A 584 -3.26 19.87 7.02
N SER A 585 -2.27 18.96 7.04
CA SER A 585 -2.05 17.95 5.97
C SER A 585 -2.22 16.49 6.39
N SER A 586 -2.73 16.20 7.59
CA SER A 586 -2.78 14.85 8.15
C SER A 586 -4.03 14.03 7.75
N PHE A 587 -4.21 13.73 6.45
CA PHE A 587 -5.27 12.80 5.97
C PHE A 587 -4.88 12.01 4.71
N VAL A 588 -4.00 11.01 4.83
CA VAL A 588 -4.03 9.75 4.03
C VAL A 588 -3.50 8.63 4.94
N GLY A 589 -4.16 7.47 4.98
CA GLY A 589 -3.94 6.40 5.98
C GLY A 589 -3.13 5.17 5.53
N SER A 590 -2.95 4.26 6.48
CA SER A 590 -2.39 2.88 6.46
C SER A 590 -3.11 1.93 5.47
N SER A 591 -2.68 0.68 5.17
CA SER A 591 -2.01 -0.40 5.96
C SER A 591 -1.39 -1.48 5.01
N SER A 592 -0.26 -2.17 5.28
CA SER A 592 -0.08 -3.55 5.85
C SER A 592 -1.05 -4.65 5.33
N SER A 593 -0.71 -5.94 5.08
CA SER A 593 0.49 -6.78 5.38
C SER A 593 0.54 -8.10 4.52
N SER A 594 1.37 -9.09 4.90
CA SER A 594 1.99 -10.21 4.12
C SER A 594 1.46 -11.66 4.33
N SER A 595 2.02 -12.63 3.55
CA SER A 595 2.22 -14.11 3.78
C SER A 595 1.22 -15.13 3.15
N SER A 596 1.48 -16.43 2.90
CA SER A 596 2.67 -17.23 2.41
C SER A 596 2.40 -18.77 2.28
N GLY A 597 2.84 -19.46 1.21
CA GLY A 597 2.96 -20.96 1.05
C GLY A 597 1.68 -21.73 0.62
N GLY A 598 1.66 -22.99 0.13
CA GLY A 598 2.70 -23.90 -0.42
C GLY A 598 2.43 -25.45 -0.32
N ALA A 599 2.50 -26.21 -1.44
CA ALA A 599 2.50 -27.71 -1.60
C ALA A 599 1.18 -28.49 -1.25
N GLY A 600 0.88 -29.74 -1.71
CA GLY A 600 1.48 -30.60 -2.76
C GLY A 600 1.36 -32.15 -2.56
N GLY A 601 0.41 -32.83 -3.23
CA GLY A 601 0.48 -34.24 -3.71
C GLY A 601 0.05 -35.45 -2.83
N GLY A 602 -1.06 -36.11 -3.20
CA GLY A 602 -1.44 -37.48 -2.74
C GLY A 602 -2.95 -37.77 -2.73
N GLY A 603 -3.44 -38.72 -3.55
CA GLY A 603 -4.89 -38.94 -3.78
C GLY A 603 -5.66 -39.61 -2.64
N SER A 604 -6.84 -39.08 -2.32
CA SER A 604 -7.78 -39.55 -1.28
C SER A 604 -9.15 -38.88 -1.45
N SER A 605 -10.18 -39.34 -0.72
CA SER A 605 -11.48 -38.65 -0.68
C SER A 605 -11.32 -37.17 -0.33
N GLY A 606 -12.02 -36.27 -1.03
CA GLY A 606 -11.97 -34.83 -0.76
C GLY A 606 -10.75 -34.12 -1.36
N GLY A 607 -10.18 -34.67 -2.43
CA GLY A 607 -9.04 -34.11 -3.17
C GLY A 607 -9.26 -34.00 -4.68
N GLY A 608 -10.53 -34.04 -5.14
CA GLY A 608 -10.89 -33.87 -6.55
C GLY A 608 -11.41 -32.48 -6.89
N GLY A 609 -11.55 -32.17 -8.18
CA GLY A 609 -11.98 -30.84 -8.64
C GLY A 609 -13.49 -30.59 -8.60
N GLY A 610 -14.26 -31.63 -8.27
CA GLY A 610 -15.69 -31.57 -8.03
C GLY A 610 -16.03 -31.39 -6.55
N GLY A 611 -17.30 -31.58 -6.22
CA GLY A 611 -17.78 -31.53 -4.83
C GLY A 611 -17.61 -30.16 -4.17
N GLY A 612 -18.27 -29.92 -3.06
CA GLY A 612 -17.91 -28.80 -2.21
C GLY A 612 -18.66 -28.91 -0.91
N GLY A 613 -19.69 -28.08 -0.78
CA GLY A 613 -20.66 -28.24 0.29
C GLY A 613 -21.98 -27.57 -0.05
N GLY A 614 -22.67 -27.19 1.00
CA GLY A 614 -23.94 -26.49 0.97
C GLY A 614 -24.53 -26.43 2.37
N GLY A 615 -25.81 -26.12 2.44
CA GLY A 615 -26.54 -26.05 3.69
C GLY A 615 -27.99 -25.66 3.44
N GLY A 616 -28.73 -25.51 4.52
CA GLY A 616 -30.08 -24.95 4.45
C GLY A 616 -30.07 -23.43 4.50
N VAL A 617 -31.10 -22.82 3.91
CA VAL A 617 -31.44 -21.39 4.04
C VAL A 617 -32.86 -21.21 4.55
#